data_AF-A0A1F8W261-F1
#
_entry.id   AF-A0A1F8W261-F1
#
_cell.length_a   1.000
_cell.length_b   1.000
_cell.length_c   1.000
_cell.angle_alpha   90.00
_cell.angle_beta   90.00
_cell.angle_gamma   90.00
#
_symmetry.space_group_name_H-M   'P 1'
#
loop_
_entity.id
_entity.type
_entity.pdbx_description
1 polymer ?
#
loop_
_entity_poly.entity_id
_entity_poly.type
_entity_poly.pdbx_seq_one_letter_code
_entity_poly.pdbx_strand_id
1 'polypeptide(L)'
;MSTSVTNSPTQGLKGQVRGLQHESLYAAWTTHCLLHDIEPKEVLPSVLLKRSVFEPMRSPEEDVPLFAELMNTTVRHIRQMCGHDISGVIGLKAPLLYRSMRYCKECMQMGYHSIMFQHIGLAECPLHGARLQDTCYECGSPMEPTFGSVMEHQFECPRCNAPLVRFTLKQDGAKLANLIDQMLGARRPVLVRGVDVAHQAHRLRNLDYGLRSPMNPVASRHFQRVSIWPLPGDTQWRTFVETKVPILEPHGREQTNAARELHIATDRFLLSALAKCKGHELATIRLLGRLGRYPRGLRLNAHTSVISVALYKIAAAYDLLPRLRMIVENKDTQPLRRSFPEFWARPPVRHGDGCPEYPQLDAHLLEQEMWGMFAKLLVAHQTDSYLQEVSWLSYPHALEFAPSWRIEKSNDEAYARVRTRACEATISRLIQRRRNDVLLFRDYDPIGDDGLWTHNFLDSLWHENEAGKKSAGSTPSTWRSRATRARNEDFIRLAQRN
;
A
#
# COMPACT_ATOMS: atom_id res chain seq x y z
N MET A 1 -55.52 -1.10 -35.49
CA MET A 1 -54.52 -0.13 -35.01
C MET A 1 -54.07 -0.58 -33.62
N SER A 2 -52.98 -1.33 -33.55
CA SER A 2 -52.35 -1.79 -32.32
C SER A 2 -51.46 -0.69 -31.77
N THR A 3 -51.91 0.01 -30.72
CA THR A 3 -51.08 0.95 -29.97
C THR A 3 -50.05 0.15 -29.16
N SER A 4 -48.86 -0.04 -29.73
CA SER A 4 -47.72 -0.56 -28.98
C SER A 4 -47.34 0.48 -27.92
N VAL A 5 -47.73 0.23 -26.68
CA VAL A 5 -47.23 0.96 -25.51
C VAL A 5 -45.75 0.63 -25.39
N THR A 6 -44.89 1.45 -26.00
CA THR A 6 -43.46 1.43 -25.74
C THR A 6 -43.27 1.96 -24.33
N ASN A 7 -43.15 1.07 -23.34
CA ASN A 7 -42.72 1.44 -22.00
C ASN A 7 -41.39 2.17 -22.14
N SER A 8 -41.37 3.48 -21.89
CA SER A 8 -40.13 4.25 -22.01
C SER A 8 -39.14 3.71 -20.98
N PRO A 9 -37.89 3.41 -21.37
CA PRO A 9 -36.87 2.84 -20.46
C PRO A 9 -36.63 3.71 -19.22
N THR A 10 -37.02 4.98 -19.26
CA THR A 10 -36.96 5.95 -18.15
C THR A 10 -37.90 5.65 -16.98
N GLN A 11 -39.00 4.90 -17.16
CA GLN A 11 -39.94 4.62 -16.06
C GLN A 11 -39.35 3.69 -14.98
N GLY A 12 -38.47 2.75 -15.35
CA GLY A 12 -37.82 1.84 -14.40
C GLY A 12 -36.87 2.58 -13.43
N LEU A 13 -36.15 3.59 -13.93
CA LEU A 13 -35.17 4.33 -13.14
C LEU A 13 -35.79 5.31 -12.14
N LYS A 14 -36.96 5.88 -12.45
CA LYS A 14 -37.69 6.82 -11.56
C LYS A 14 -37.99 6.23 -10.18
N GLY A 15 -38.28 4.93 -10.11
CA GLY A 15 -38.58 4.23 -8.85
C GLY A 15 -37.35 3.64 -8.14
N GLN A 16 -36.23 3.49 -8.84
CA GLN A 16 -35.10 2.66 -8.41
C GLN A 16 -34.05 3.40 -7.55
N VAL A 17 -33.95 4.73 -7.68
CA VAL A 17 -32.78 5.50 -7.18
C VAL A 17 -33.12 6.53 -6.10
N ARG A 18 -34.40 6.72 -5.76
CA ARG A 18 -34.76 7.71 -4.71
C ARG A 18 -34.35 7.22 -3.32
N GLY A 19 -33.57 8.05 -2.61
CA GLY A 19 -33.30 7.89 -1.18
C GLY A 19 -32.02 7.12 -0.83
N LEU A 20 -31.12 6.87 -1.78
CA LEU A 20 -29.82 6.26 -1.51
C LEU A 20 -28.89 7.28 -0.83
N GLN A 21 -28.43 6.97 0.37
CA GLN A 21 -27.72 7.92 1.23
C GLN A 21 -26.24 8.07 0.85
N HIS A 22 -25.69 7.09 0.13
CA HIS A 22 -24.26 7.05 -0.21
C HIS A 22 -24.01 7.02 -1.71
N GLU A 23 -25.01 7.39 -2.50
CA GLU A 23 -24.86 7.70 -3.92
C GLU A 23 -23.80 8.80 -4.13
N SER A 24 -23.06 8.73 -5.24
CA SER A 24 -22.17 9.80 -5.65
C SER A 24 -22.88 10.89 -6.43
N LEU A 25 -22.25 12.08 -6.52
CA LEU A 25 -22.76 13.15 -7.40
C LEU A 25 -22.87 12.70 -8.87
N TYR A 26 -21.98 11.82 -9.34
CA TYR A 26 -22.06 11.24 -10.69
C TYR A 26 -23.40 10.54 -10.95
N ALA A 27 -23.78 9.55 -10.14
CA ALA A 27 -25.03 8.80 -10.35
C ALA A 27 -26.27 9.68 -10.11
N ALA A 28 -26.25 10.54 -9.09
CA ALA A 28 -27.35 11.46 -8.82
C ALA A 28 -27.57 12.44 -9.98
N TRP A 29 -26.49 13.05 -10.48
CA TRP A 29 -26.53 13.97 -11.63
C TRP A 29 -26.95 13.25 -12.91
N THR A 30 -26.38 12.08 -13.20
CA THR A 30 -26.74 11.27 -14.38
C THR A 30 -28.23 10.94 -14.37
N THR A 31 -28.74 10.50 -13.22
CA THR A 31 -30.17 10.20 -13.04
C THR A 31 -31.01 11.45 -13.22
N HIS A 32 -30.61 12.58 -12.63
CA HIS A 32 -31.32 13.85 -12.78
C HIS A 32 -31.43 14.27 -14.26
N CYS A 33 -30.33 14.24 -15.02
CA CYS A 33 -30.34 14.57 -16.45
C CYS A 33 -31.26 13.65 -17.25
N LEU A 34 -31.23 12.34 -16.98
CA LEU A 34 -32.08 11.35 -17.65
C LEU A 34 -33.58 11.56 -17.36
N LEU A 35 -33.93 12.04 -16.16
CA LEU A 35 -35.33 12.22 -15.76
C LEU A 35 -35.96 13.52 -16.25
N HIS A 36 -35.15 14.55 -16.47
CA HIS A 36 -35.59 15.92 -16.76
C HIS A 36 -35.27 16.39 -18.18
N ASP A 37 -34.58 15.57 -18.99
CA ASP A 37 -34.22 15.88 -20.38
C ASP A 37 -33.54 17.26 -20.52
N ILE A 38 -32.56 17.51 -19.65
CA ILE A 38 -31.94 18.83 -19.48
C ILE A 38 -30.88 19.05 -20.56
N GLU A 39 -30.95 20.18 -21.28
CA GLU A 39 -29.90 20.60 -22.19
C GLU A 39 -28.65 21.13 -21.44
N PRO A 40 -27.42 20.73 -21.83
CA PRO A 40 -26.18 21.09 -21.13
C PRO A 40 -25.95 22.57 -20.83
N LYS A 41 -26.34 23.44 -21.75
CA LYS A 41 -26.00 24.87 -21.69
C LYS A 41 -26.99 25.69 -20.86
N GLU A 42 -28.17 25.14 -20.57
CA GLU A 42 -29.25 25.88 -19.90
C GLU A 42 -29.06 25.92 -18.39
N VAL A 43 -28.38 24.91 -17.83
CA VAL A 43 -28.42 24.65 -16.38
C VAL A 43 -27.07 24.83 -15.69
N LEU A 44 -25.95 24.57 -16.38
CA LEU A 44 -24.62 24.70 -15.80
C LEU A 44 -23.76 25.73 -16.56
N PRO A 45 -23.00 26.58 -15.85
CA PRO A 45 -21.95 27.40 -16.45
C PRO A 45 -20.98 26.56 -17.28
N SER A 46 -20.50 27.10 -18.40
CA SER A 46 -19.57 26.41 -19.31
C SER A 46 -18.28 25.90 -18.65
N VAL A 47 -17.86 26.55 -17.56
CA VAL A 47 -16.71 26.13 -16.74
C VAL A 47 -16.98 24.82 -16.01
N LEU A 48 -18.21 24.59 -15.51
CA LEU A 48 -18.58 23.34 -14.83
C LEU A 48 -18.74 22.17 -15.81
N LEU A 49 -19.24 22.42 -17.03
CA LEU A 49 -19.42 21.36 -18.04
C LEU A 49 -18.12 20.62 -18.38
N LYS A 50 -16.98 21.32 -18.41
CA LYS A 50 -15.66 20.73 -18.72
C LYS A 50 -15.00 20.07 -17.51
N ARG A 51 -15.60 20.18 -16.33
CA ARG A 51 -15.01 19.73 -15.08
C ARG A 51 -15.32 18.26 -14.83
N SER A 52 -14.31 17.50 -14.40
CA SER A 52 -14.54 16.14 -13.87
C SER A 52 -15.46 16.18 -12.65
N VAL A 53 -16.42 15.24 -12.60
CA VAL A 53 -17.40 15.12 -11.51
C VAL A 53 -16.75 14.75 -10.17
N PHE A 54 -15.56 14.14 -10.20
CA PHE A 54 -14.83 13.72 -8.99
C PHE A 54 -13.69 14.67 -8.61
N GLU A 55 -13.49 15.76 -9.34
CA GLU A 55 -12.55 16.79 -8.94
C GLU A 55 -13.13 17.71 -7.84
N PRO A 56 -12.33 18.14 -6.85
CA PRO A 56 -12.79 19.06 -5.82
C PRO A 56 -13.36 20.35 -6.43
N MET A 57 -14.55 20.77 -5.99
CA MET A 57 -15.18 22.01 -6.46
C MET A 57 -14.25 23.23 -6.29
N ARG A 58 -14.28 24.16 -7.24
CA ARG A 58 -13.33 25.30 -7.32
C ARG A 58 -13.86 26.41 -6.43
N SER A 59 -15.16 26.66 -6.53
CA SER A 59 -15.93 27.56 -5.71
C SER A 59 -16.97 26.74 -4.95
N PRO A 60 -16.59 25.91 -3.94
CA PRO A 60 -17.55 25.04 -3.25
C PRO A 60 -18.69 25.80 -2.57
N GLU A 61 -18.53 27.09 -2.26
CA GLU A 61 -19.61 27.94 -1.72
C GLU A 61 -20.62 28.41 -2.78
N GLU A 62 -20.27 28.32 -4.07
CA GLU A 62 -21.15 28.67 -5.21
C GLU A 62 -21.68 27.41 -5.91
N ASP A 63 -20.76 26.48 -6.21
CA ASP A 63 -21.03 25.24 -6.95
C ASP A 63 -21.98 24.31 -6.17
N VAL A 64 -21.77 24.13 -4.85
CA VAL A 64 -22.57 23.19 -4.04
C VAL A 64 -24.02 23.64 -3.88
N PRO A 65 -24.33 24.90 -3.54
CA PRO A 65 -25.71 25.38 -3.51
C PRO A 65 -26.43 25.25 -4.84
N LEU A 66 -25.75 25.51 -5.97
CA LEU A 66 -26.31 25.34 -7.30
C LEU A 66 -26.79 23.90 -7.52
N PHE A 67 -25.95 22.90 -7.28
CA PHE A 67 -26.37 21.49 -7.42
C PHE A 67 -27.46 21.09 -6.42
N ALA A 68 -27.47 21.68 -5.22
CA ALA A 68 -28.50 21.43 -4.22
C ALA A 68 -29.87 21.93 -4.69
N GLU A 69 -29.93 23.13 -5.26
CA GLU A 69 -31.13 23.72 -5.85
C GLU A 69 -31.62 22.89 -7.05
N LEU A 70 -30.72 22.62 -8.01
CA LEU A 70 -31.06 21.87 -9.24
C LEU A 70 -31.63 20.48 -8.94
N MET A 71 -31.02 19.75 -8.00
CA MET A 71 -31.45 18.39 -7.66
C MET A 71 -32.49 18.35 -6.53
N ASN A 72 -33.00 19.52 -6.09
CA ASN A 72 -33.95 19.65 -4.98
C ASN A 72 -33.51 18.85 -3.73
N THR A 73 -32.28 19.10 -3.28
CA THR A 73 -31.67 18.45 -2.13
C THR A 73 -30.93 19.45 -1.25
N THR A 74 -30.27 18.98 -0.19
CA THR A 74 -29.55 19.86 0.74
C THR A 74 -28.08 20.01 0.35
N VAL A 75 -27.50 21.19 0.63
CA VAL A 75 -26.05 21.46 0.52
C VAL A 75 -25.23 20.39 1.24
N ARG A 76 -25.68 19.94 2.42
CA ARG A 76 -25.02 18.86 3.17
C ARG A 76 -24.97 17.56 2.37
N HIS A 77 -26.05 17.20 1.70
CA HIS A 77 -26.13 15.97 0.93
C HIS A 77 -25.26 16.03 -0.33
N ILE A 78 -25.22 17.16 -1.04
CA ILE A 78 -24.28 17.38 -2.16
C ILE A 78 -22.83 17.22 -1.69
N ARG A 79 -22.46 17.80 -0.55
CA ARG A 79 -21.11 17.65 0.03
C ARG A 79 -20.79 16.19 0.32
N GLN A 80 -21.76 15.42 0.83
CA GLN A 80 -21.60 13.97 1.06
C GLN A 80 -21.47 13.18 -0.25
N MET A 81 -22.25 13.50 -1.28
CA MET A 81 -22.17 12.91 -2.63
C MET A 81 -20.84 13.19 -3.32
N CYS A 82 -20.19 14.31 -2.99
CA CYS A 82 -18.83 14.67 -3.42
C CYS A 82 -17.73 14.06 -2.54
N GLY A 83 -18.10 13.42 -1.42
CA GLY A 83 -17.17 12.72 -0.54
C GLY A 83 -16.36 13.67 0.36
N HIS A 84 -16.85 14.88 0.62
CA HIS A 84 -16.16 15.85 1.48
C HIS A 84 -15.80 15.26 2.85
N ASP A 85 -16.71 14.49 3.45
CA ASP A 85 -16.56 13.84 4.75
C ASP A 85 -15.58 12.65 4.75
N ILE A 86 -15.31 12.03 3.60
CA ILE A 86 -14.38 10.89 3.46
C ILE A 86 -13.07 11.30 2.74
N SER A 87 -12.86 12.59 2.50
CA SER A 87 -11.67 13.11 1.81
C SER A 87 -10.46 13.33 2.73
N GLY A 88 -10.60 13.07 4.04
CA GLY A 88 -9.57 13.23 5.07
C GLY A 88 -9.85 14.40 6.02
N VAL A 89 -8.96 14.63 6.99
CA VAL A 89 -9.11 15.71 7.98
C VAL A 89 -9.06 17.09 7.31
N ILE A 90 -10.00 17.95 7.70
CA ILE A 90 -10.12 19.35 7.28
C ILE A 90 -8.75 20.05 7.39
N GLY A 91 -8.21 20.51 6.25
CA GLY A 91 -6.97 21.30 6.20
C GLY A 91 -5.77 20.59 5.55
N LEU A 92 -5.77 19.26 5.46
CA LEU A 92 -4.72 18.50 4.78
C LEU A 92 -5.34 17.70 3.64
N LYS A 93 -5.29 18.27 2.43
CA LYS A 93 -5.81 17.72 1.17
C LYS A 93 -5.06 16.44 0.74
N ALA A 94 -5.06 15.39 1.56
CA ALA A 94 -4.66 14.07 1.08
C ALA A 94 -5.68 13.66 -0.01
N PRO A 95 -5.24 13.32 -1.23
CA PRO A 95 -6.15 12.83 -2.25
C PRO A 95 -6.54 11.38 -1.91
N LEU A 96 -7.37 11.20 -0.87
CA LEU A 96 -7.96 9.91 -0.51
C LEU A 96 -9.03 9.48 -1.51
N LEU A 97 -9.50 10.42 -2.33
CA LEU A 97 -10.41 10.16 -3.42
C LEU A 97 -9.65 10.07 -4.74
N TYR A 98 -9.91 9.00 -5.47
CA TYR A 98 -9.42 8.81 -6.83
C TYR A 98 -10.15 9.78 -7.77
N ARG A 99 -9.43 10.35 -8.75
CA ARG A 99 -9.99 11.36 -9.65
C ARG A 99 -10.75 10.75 -10.83
N SER A 100 -10.27 9.61 -11.33
CA SER A 100 -10.98 8.85 -12.34
C SER A 100 -12.07 8.02 -11.66
N MET A 101 -13.17 7.79 -12.36
CA MET A 101 -14.32 7.08 -11.86
C MET A 101 -13.98 5.61 -11.60
N ARG A 102 -13.95 5.23 -10.32
CA ARG A 102 -13.92 3.83 -9.91
C ARG A 102 -15.31 3.25 -9.68
N TYR A 103 -15.62 2.10 -10.26
CA TYR A 103 -16.95 1.49 -10.15
C TYR A 103 -16.89 -0.03 -10.06
N CYS A 104 -17.92 -0.62 -9.46
CA CYS A 104 -18.19 -2.06 -9.57
C CYS A 104 -19.10 -2.26 -10.78
N LYS A 105 -18.71 -3.13 -11.72
CA LYS A 105 -19.45 -3.37 -12.97
C LYS A 105 -20.91 -3.76 -12.70
N GLU A 106 -21.12 -4.66 -11.75
CA GLU A 106 -22.44 -5.15 -11.36
C GLU A 106 -23.30 -4.05 -10.73
N CYS A 107 -22.71 -3.18 -9.91
CA CYS A 107 -23.42 -2.01 -9.34
C CYS A 107 -23.80 -1.01 -10.42
N MET A 108 -22.84 -0.71 -11.29
CA MET A 108 -23.03 0.22 -12.38
C MET A 108 -24.10 -0.26 -13.35
N GLN A 109 -24.16 -1.57 -13.64
CA GLN A 109 -25.21 -2.14 -14.47
C GLN A 109 -26.61 -1.87 -13.92
N MET A 110 -26.76 -1.76 -12.60
CA MET A 110 -28.02 -1.41 -11.91
C MET A 110 -28.31 0.11 -11.85
N GLY A 111 -27.47 0.95 -12.44
CA GLY A 111 -27.57 2.41 -12.33
C GLY A 111 -27.08 2.95 -10.99
N TYR A 112 -26.36 2.16 -10.19
CA TYR A 112 -25.85 2.58 -8.90
C TYR A 112 -24.35 2.87 -8.94
N HIS A 113 -23.97 4.02 -8.38
CA HIS A 113 -22.59 4.35 -8.09
C HIS A 113 -22.47 5.08 -6.76
N SER A 114 -21.58 4.61 -5.90
CA SER A 114 -21.30 5.24 -4.62
C SER A 114 -20.03 6.07 -4.66
N ILE A 115 -20.06 7.22 -3.96
CA ILE A 115 -18.86 8.04 -3.75
C ILE A 115 -17.76 7.29 -3.00
N MET A 116 -18.13 6.29 -2.18
CA MET A 116 -17.16 5.50 -1.44
C MET A 116 -16.27 4.63 -2.33
N PHE A 117 -16.73 4.30 -3.54
CA PHE A 117 -15.88 3.63 -4.54
C PHE A 117 -14.68 4.49 -4.94
N GLN A 118 -14.76 5.81 -4.76
CA GLN A 118 -13.64 6.71 -4.99
C GLN A 118 -12.63 6.73 -3.85
N HIS A 119 -12.93 6.20 -2.66
CA HIS A 119 -11.97 6.17 -1.56
C HIS A 119 -10.86 5.12 -1.75
N ILE A 120 -9.57 5.50 -1.74
CA ILE A 120 -8.42 4.63 -2.08
C ILE A 120 -8.29 3.39 -1.20
N GLY A 121 -8.84 3.44 0.01
CA GLY A 121 -8.94 2.31 0.92
C GLY A 121 -9.95 1.24 0.48
N LEU A 122 -10.93 1.58 -0.35
CA LEU A 122 -11.89 0.63 -0.89
C LEU A 122 -11.40 0.15 -2.26
N ALA A 123 -11.13 -1.16 -2.38
CA ALA A 123 -10.64 -1.77 -3.62
C ALA A 123 -11.61 -2.78 -4.21
N GLU A 124 -12.56 -3.26 -3.41
CA GLU A 124 -13.54 -4.25 -3.79
C GLU A 124 -14.93 -3.79 -3.37
N CYS A 125 -15.93 -4.18 -4.14
CA CYS A 125 -17.33 -3.99 -3.82
C CYS A 125 -17.72 -4.80 -2.58
N PRO A 126 -18.37 -4.19 -1.57
CA PRO A 126 -18.92 -4.91 -0.43
C PRO A 126 -19.80 -6.11 -0.72
N LEU A 127 -20.64 -5.95 -1.73
CA LEU A 127 -21.74 -6.86 -2.02
C LEU A 127 -21.27 -7.96 -2.96
N HIS A 128 -20.56 -7.57 -4.03
CA HIS A 128 -20.15 -8.52 -5.08
C HIS A 128 -18.74 -9.09 -4.87
N GLY A 129 -17.91 -8.50 -3.99
CA GLY A 129 -16.50 -8.86 -3.86
C GLY A 129 -15.65 -8.56 -5.10
N ALA A 130 -16.26 -7.96 -6.15
CA ALA A 130 -15.59 -7.61 -7.38
C ALA A 130 -14.63 -6.43 -7.16
N ARG A 131 -13.45 -6.49 -7.77
CA ARG A 131 -12.52 -5.35 -7.78
C ARG A 131 -13.16 -4.17 -8.50
N LEU A 132 -12.99 -2.98 -7.92
CA LEU A 132 -13.43 -1.74 -8.55
C LEU A 132 -12.58 -1.51 -9.81
N GLN A 133 -13.22 -1.09 -10.90
CA GLN A 133 -12.59 -0.79 -12.18
C GLN A 133 -12.51 0.73 -12.37
N ASP A 134 -11.43 1.22 -12.95
CA ASP A 134 -11.21 2.63 -13.31
C ASP A 134 -11.21 2.87 -14.84
N THR A 135 -11.48 1.82 -15.60
CA THR A 135 -11.51 1.80 -17.06
C THR A 135 -12.83 1.25 -17.57
N CYS A 136 -13.20 1.62 -18.79
CA CYS A 136 -14.37 1.07 -19.47
C CYS A 136 -14.16 -0.43 -19.75
N TYR A 137 -15.15 -1.25 -19.39
CA TYR A 137 -15.06 -2.71 -19.61
C TYR A 137 -15.19 -3.13 -21.08
N GLU A 138 -15.59 -2.23 -21.98
CA GLU A 138 -15.64 -2.48 -23.43
C GLU A 138 -14.38 -1.98 -24.15
N CYS A 139 -14.02 -0.70 -23.99
CA CYS A 139 -12.89 -0.10 -24.74
C CYS A 139 -11.58 0.04 -23.95
N GLY A 140 -11.55 -0.31 -22.67
CA GLY A 140 -10.36 -0.23 -21.81
C GLY A 140 -9.89 1.19 -21.46
N SER A 141 -10.59 2.23 -21.91
CA SER A 141 -10.17 3.62 -21.68
C SER A 141 -10.47 4.08 -20.25
N PRO A 142 -9.65 4.95 -19.64
CA PRO A 142 -9.94 5.53 -18.34
C PRO A 142 -11.31 6.19 -18.30
N MET A 143 -12.04 5.99 -17.21
CA MET A 143 -13.37 6.57 -17.00
C MET A 143 -13.24 7.93 -16.31
N GLU A 144 -13.32 9.03 -17.06
CA GLU A 144 -13.15 10.39 -16.53
C GLU A 144 -14.35 11.28 -16.90
N PRO A 145 -15.53 11.02 -16.31
CA PRO A 145 -16.73 11.76 -16.66
C PRO A 145 -16.64 13.21 -16.22
N THR A 146 -16.97 14.12 -17.14
CA THR A 146 -17.25 15.53 -16.83
C THR A 146 -18.74 15.74 -16.64
N PHE A 147 -19.14 16.86 -16.03
CA PHE A 147 -20.57 17.19 -15.95
C PHE A 147 -21.23 17.25 -17.33
N GLY A 148 -20.53 17.80 -18.34
CA GLY A 148 -21.03 17.84 -19.71
C GLY A 148 -21.12 16.45 -20.34
N SER A 149 -20.10 15.61 -20.19
CA SER A 149 -20.14 14.26 -20.75
C SER A 149 -21.22 13.40 -20.11
N VAL A 150 -21.55 13.61 -18.83
CA VAL A 150 -22.65 12.88 -18.16
C VAL A 150 -24.00 13.24 -18.78
N MET A 151 -24.18 14.47 -19.24
CA MET A 151 -25.42 14.91 -19.88
C MET A 151 -25.56 14.32 -21.28
N GLU A 152 -24.46 14.29 -22.04
CA GLU A 152 -24.41 13.74 -23.41
C GLU A 152 -24.43 12.19 -23.43
N HIS A 153 -23.79 11.56 -22.44
CA HIS A 153 -23.53 10.13 -22.37
C HIS A 153 -23.98 9.56 -21.02
N GLN A 154 -25.29 9.60 -20.79
CA GLN A 154 -25.92 9.20 -19.53
C GLN A 154 -25.71 7.71 -19.27
N PHE A 155 -24.91 7.39 -18.23
CA PHE A 155 -24.49 6.01 -17.94
C PHE A 155 -23.81 5.32 -19.13
N GLU A 156 -23.05 6.05 -19.93
CA GLU A 156 -22.28 5.53 -21.05
C GLU A 156 -20.79 5.86 -20.89
N CYS A 157 -19.94 5.13 -21.59
CA CYS A 157 -18.53 5.50 -21.71
C CYS A 157 -18.39 6.75 -22.57
N PRO A 158 -17.77 7.86 -22.09
CA PRO A 158 -17.64 9.09 -22.87
C PRO A 158 -16.70 8.97 -24.10
N ARG A 159 -16.08 7.80 -24.33
CA ARG A 159 -15.18 7.55 -25.46
C ARG A 159 -15.77 6.63 -26.52
N CYS A 160 -16.42 5.54 -26.11
CA CYS A 160 -16.97 4.53 -27.04
C CYS A 160 -18.49 4.42 -26.98
N ASN A 161 -19.17 5.22 -26.14
CA ASN A 161 -20.61 5.24 -25.94
C ASN A 161 -21.19 3.87 -25.54
N ALA A 162 -20.35 2.95 -25.06
CA ALA A 162 -20.81 1.68 -24.53
C ALA A 162 -21.69 1.92 -23.29
N PRO A 163 -22.89 1.32 -23.22
CA PRO A 163 -23.76 1.47 -22.07
C PRO A 163 -23.12 0.81 -20.85
N LEU A 164 -23.08 1.54 -19.73
CA LEU A 164 -22.62 1.04 -18.44
C LEU A 164 -23.78 0.42 -17.65
N VAL A 165 -25.01 0.88 -17.91
CA VAL A 165 -26.26 0.39 -17.32
C VAL A 165 -26.93 -0.65 -18.21
N ARG A 166 -27.62 -1.61 -17.60
CA ARG A 166 -28.53 -2.55 -18.27
C ARG A 166 -29.97 -2.21 -17.90
N PHE A 167 -30.68 -1.47 -18.75
CA PHE A 167 -32.05 -1.01 -18.51
C PHE A 167 -33.10 -2.14 -18.41
N THR A 168 -32.73 -3.38 -18.72
CA THR A 168 -33.61 -4.57 -18.60
C THR A 168 -33.68 -5.13 -17.17
N LEU A 169 -32.99 -4.51 -16.21
CA LEU A 169 -32.95 -5.01 -14.84
C LEU A 169 -34.30 -4.89 -14.14
N LYS A 170 -34.72 -6.03 -13.59
CA LYS A 170 -35.98 -6.24 -12.86
C LYS A 170 -35.99 -5.44 -11.54
N GLN A 171 -37.15 -5.40 -10.88
CA GLN A 171 -37.36 -4.82 -9.53
C GLN A 171 -36.28 -5.19 -8.49
N ASP A 172 -35.55 -6.29 -8.70
CA ASP A 172 -34.44 -6.72 -7.84
C ASP A 172 -33.25 -5.73 -7.83
N GLY A 173 -33.03 -4.97 -8.91
CA GLY A 173 -31.95 -3.98 -8.99
C GLY A 173 -32.06 -2.88 -7.93
N ALA A 174 -33.27 -2.41 -7.64
CA ALA A 174 -33.52 -1.43 -6.57
C ALA A 174 -33.21 -2.00 -5.19
N LYS A 175 -33.59 -3.26 -4.93
CA LYS A 175 -33.31 -3.93 -3.65
C LYS A 175 -31.82 -4.13 -3.45
N LEU A 176 -31.10 -4.54 -4.51
CA LEU A 176 -29.64 -4.71 -4.47
C LEU A 176 -28.92 -3.37 -4.30
N ALA A 177 -29.37 -2.30 -4.97
CA ALA A 177 -28.85 -0.94 -4.78
C ALA A 177 -29.01 -0.45 -3.34
N ASN A 178 -30.19 -0.65 -2.73
CA ASN A 178 -30.41 -0.34 -1.33
C ASN A 178 -29.52 -1.17 -0.39
N LEU A 179 -29.37 -2.47 -0.65
CA LEU A 179 -28.52 -3.35 0.15
C LEU A 179 -27.06 -2.90 0.12
N ILE A 180 -26.51 -2.61 -1.07
CA ILE A 180 -25.13 -2.12 -1.14
C ILE A 180 -24.97 -0.74 -0.51
N ASP A 181 -25.94 0.16 -0.67
CA ASP A 181 -25.93 1.46 -0.02
C ASP A 181 -25.84 1.30 1.51
N GLN A 182 -26.65 0.42 2.10
CA GLN A 182 -26.57 0.09 3.54
C GLN A 182 -25.20 -0.50 3.95
N MET A 183 -24.66 -1.43 3.16
CA MET A 183 -23.33 -2.02 3.43
C MET A 183 -22.20 -0.98 3.34
N LEU A 184 -22.35 0.00 2.46
CA LEU A 184 -21.44 1.14 2.35
C LEU A 184 -21.67 2.12 3.50
N GLY A 185 -22.90 2.34 3.93
CA GLY A 185 -23.23 3.13 5.11
C GLY A 185 -22.56 2.62 6.38
N ALA A 186 -22.53 1.29 6.58
CA ALA A 186 -21.79 0.69 7.70
C ALA A 186 -20.27 0.94 7.63
N ARG A 187 -19.72 1.07 6.43
CA ARG A 187 -18.29 1.34 6.18
C ARG A 187 -17.92 2.82 6.26
N ARG A 188 -18.85 3.72 5.97
CA ARG A 188 -18.60 5.17 5.87
C ARG A 188 -18.00 5.75 7.16
N PRO A 189 -18.50 5.45 8.37
CA PRO A 189 -17.89 5.96 9.60
C PRO A 189 -16.41 5.62 9.76
N VAL A 190 -15.98 4.44 9.28
CA VAL A 190 -14.56 4.04 9.33
C VAL A 190 -13.74 4.85 8.33
N LEU A 191 -14.28 5.14 7.15
CA LEU A 191 -13.60 5.98 6.15
C LEU A 191 -13.57 7.46 6.54
N VAL A 192 -14.64 7.97 7.17
CA VAL A 192 -14.73 9.35 7.67
C VAL A 192 -13.72 9.60 8.78
N ARG A 193 -13.54 8.64 9.70
CA ARG A 193 -12.49 8.66 10.74
C ARG A 193 -11.07 8.47 10.18
N GLY A 194 -10.89 8.53 8.86
CA GLY A 194 -9.76 7.96 8.13
C GLY A 194 -8.38 8.44 8.60
N VAL A 195 -7.72 9.24 7.78
CA VAL A 195 -6.37 9.73 8.09
C VAL A 195 -6.45 10.86 9.10
N ASP A 196 -6.58 10.51 10.38
CA ASP A 196 -6.70 11.46 11.49
C ASP A 196 -5.39 12.20 11.81
N VAL A 197 -4.27 11.80 11.19
CA VAL A 197 -2.95 12.36 11.50
C VAL A 197 -2.28 12.94 10.27
N ALA A 198 -1.85 14.20 10.40
CA ALA A 198 -1.25 14.99 9.34
C ALA A 198 -0.11 14.28 8.59
N HIS A 199 0.64 13.45 9.29
CA HIS A 199 1.77 12.72 8.75
C HIS A 199 1.35 11.62 7.76
N GLN A 200 0.22 10.95 8.02
CA GLN A 200 -0.29 9.91 7.13
C GLN A 200 -0.76 10.52 5.80
N ALA A 201 -1.31 11.74 5.84
CA ALA A 201 -1.69 12.50 4.65
C ALA A 201 -0.46 12.83 3.78
N HIS A 202 0.66 13.22 4.41
CA HIS A 202 1.91 13.50 3.71
C HIS A 202 2.45 12.27 2.97
N ARG A 203 2.45 11.09 3.61
CA ARG A 203 2.88 9.83 2.97
C ARG A 203 2.07 9.48 1.71
N LEU A 204 0.77 9.77 1.73
CA LEU A 204 -0.12 9.44 0.60
C LEU A 204 0.00 10.44 -0.57
N ARG A 205 0.53 11.65 -0.31
CA ARG A 205 0.72 12.66 -1.35
C ARG A 205 1.90 12.37 -2.27
N ASN A 206 2.98 11.81 -1.71
CA ASN A 206 4.26 11.65 -2.39
C ASN A 206 4.52 10.21 -2.86
N LEU A 207 3.48 9.52 -3.34
CA LEU A 207 3.61 8.13 -3.77
C LEU A 207 4.28 7.98 -5.14
N ASP A 208 5.12 6.95 -5.26
CA ASP A 208 5.63 6.47 -6.54
C ASP A 208 4.49 5.99 -7.44
N TYR A 209 4.66 6.09 -8.76
CA TYR A 209 3.63 5.77 -9.76
C TYR A 209 3.01 4.37 -9.56
N GLY A 210 3.82 3.36 -9.24
CA GLY A 210 3.35 1.99 -9.00
C GLY A 210 2.45 1.82 -7.76
N LEU A 211 2.52 2.76 -6.80
CA LEU A 211 1.65 2.79 -5.62
C LEU A 211 0.44 3.71 -5.80
N ARG A 212 0.35 4.47 -6.90
CA ARG A 212 -0.77 5.39 -7.16
C ARG A 212 -2.03 4.67 -7.65
N SER A 213 -1.89 3.52 -8.32
CA SER A 213 -3.06 2.80 -8.84
C SER A 213 -3.66 1.90 -7.74
N PRO A 214 -4.91 2.14 -7.32
CA PRO A 214 -5.61 1.26 -6.37
C PRO A 214 -5.92 -0.11 -6.98
N MET A 215 -5.76 -0.29 -8.29
CA MET A 215 -5.91 -1.58 -8.98
C MET A 215 -4.84 -2.59 -8.58
N ASN A 216 -3.68 -2.14 -8.12
CA ASN A 216 -2.64 -3.01 -7.60
C ASN A 216 -3.05 -3.51 -6.20
N PRO A 217 -3.28 -4.83 -5.99
CA PRO A 217 -3.71 -5.36 -4.68
C PRO A 217 -2.71 -5.06 -3.56
N VAL A 218 -1.42 -4.93 -3.90
CA VAL A 218 -0.38 -4.53 -2.96
C VAL A 218 -0.58 -3.08 -2.55
N ALA A 219 -0.72 -2.16 -3.51
CA ALA A 219 -0.98 -0.74 -3.26
C ALA A 219 -2.26 -0.55 -2.43
N SER A 220 -3.37 -1.19 -2.83
CA SER A 220 -4.63 -1.21 -2.07
C SER A 220 -4.40 -1.64 -0.62
N ARG A 221 -3.68 -2.74 -0.38
CA ARG A 221 -3.38 -3.20 0.98
C ARG A 221 -2.55 -2.18 1.77
N HIS A 222 -1.64 -1.47 1.10
CA HIS A 222 -0.89 -0.39 1.73
C HIS A 222 -1.80 0.78 2.11
N PHE A 223 -2.69 1.22 1.21
CA PHE A 223 -3.67 2.28 1.47
C PHE A 223 -4.61 1.91 2.61
N GLN A 224 -5.18 0.71 2.61
CA GLN A 224 -6.05 0.21 3.68
C GLN A 224 -5.35 0.26 5.04
N ARG A 225 -4.08 -0.15 5.09
CA ARG A 225 -3.33 -0.17 6.35
C ARG A 225 -3.14 1.24 6.92
N VAL A 226 -2.90 2.23 6.08
CA VAL A 226 -2.68 3.62 6.53
C VAL A 226 -3.99 4.30 6.87
N SER A 227 -5.01 4.15 6.02
CA SER A 227 -6.21 4.99 6.05
C SER A 227 -7.42 4.39 6.78
N ILE A 228 -7.46 3.07 7.02
CA ILE A 228 -8.65 2.41 7.55
C ILE A 228 -8.40 1.84 8.93
N TRP A 229 -8.94 2.49 9.96
CA TRP A 229 -8.80 2.07 11.36
C TRP A 229 -10.16 1.62 11.91
N PRO A 230 -10.60 0.38 11.64
CA PRO A 230 -11.87 -0.11 12.13
C PRO A 230 -11.81 -0.33 13.65
N LEU A 231 -12.99 -0.41 14.26
CA LEU A 231 -13.10 -0.76 15.67
C LEU A 231 -12.70 -2.22 15.90
N PRO A 232 -12.16 -2.58 17.08
CA PRO A 232 -11.89 -3.97 17.41
C PRO A 232 -13.13 -4.85 17.19
N GLY A 233 -12.96 -5.96 16.45
CA GLY A 233 -14.05 -6.92 16.16
C GLY A 233 -14.85 -6.63 14.89
N ASP A 234 -14.61 -5.51 14.20
CA ASP A 234 -15.27 -5.22 12.92
C ASP A 234 -14.75 -6.15 11.81
N THR A 235 -15.62 -7.06 11.37
CA THR A 235 -15.33 -8.07 10.35
C THR A 235 -15.51 -7.57 8.92
N GLN A 236 -16.05 -6.35 8.73
CA GLN A 236 -16.28 -5.78 7.40
C GLN A 236 -15.00 -5.28 6.73
N TRP A 237 -13.93 -5.18 7.51
CA TRP A 237 -12.63 -4.68 7.08
C TRP A 237 -11.54 -5.73 7.26
N ARG A 238 -10.50 -5.59 6.45
CA ARG A 238 -9.29 -6.40 6.60
C ARG A 238 -8.64 -6.09 7.96
N THR A 239 -8.37 -7.15 8.70
CA THR A 239 -7.61 -7.07 9.95
C THR A 239 -6.12 -6.92 9.65
N PHE A 240 -5.46 -6.07 10.42
CA PHE A 240 -4.01 -5.93 10.42
C PHE A 240 -3.49 -6.33 11.79
N VAL A 241 -2.28 -6.88 11.85
CA VAL A 241 -1.61 -7.13 13.13
C VAL A 241 -1.35 -5.78 13.77
N GLU A 242 -1.92 -5.59 14.96
CA GLU A 242 -1.87 -4.35 15.71
C GLU A 242 -1.26 -4.61 17.10
N THR A 243 -0.41 -3.70 17.54
CA THR A 243 0.09 -3.62 18.91
C THR A 243 -0.42 -2.34 19.55
N LYS A 244 -0.77 -2.41 20.84
CA LYS A 244 -1.08 -1.23 21.65
C LYS A 244 0.18 -0.83 22.42
N VAL A 245 0.59 0.41 22.27
CA VAL A 245 1.76 0.98 22.96
C VAL A 245 1.24 2.05 23.92
N PRO A 246 1.41 1.91 25.24
CA PRO A 246 0.99 2.93 26.18
C PRO A 246 1.78 4.22 25.92
N ILE A 247 1.08 5.34 25.94
CA ILE A 247 1.69 6.66 25.80
C ILE A 247 1.81 7.24 27.20
N LEU A 248 3.04 7.35 27.68
CA LEU A 248 3.34 8.06 28.93
C LEU A 248 3.12 9.56 28.71
N GLU A 249 2.76 10.28 29.77
CA GLU A 249 2.60 11.73 29.69
C GLU A 249 3.83 12.39 29.05
N PRO A 250 3.61 13.40 28.19
CA PRO A 250 4.70 14.04 27.45
C PRO A 250 5.71 14.60 28.46
N HIS A 251 6.91 14.02 28.48
CA HIS A 251 7.98 14.47 29.36
C HIS A 251 8.34 15.89 28.93
N GLY A 252 8.35 16.84 29.87
CA GLY A 252 8.68 18.23 29.57
C GLY A 252 10.00 18.35 28.82
N ARG A 253 9.95 18.75 27.54
CA ARG A 253 10.99 19.29 26.64
C ARG A 253 12.48 18.86 26.76
N GLU A 254 12.82 17.76 27.40
CA GLU A 254 14.21 17.26 27.38
C GLU A 254 14.52 16.53 26.06
N GLN A 255 14.95 17.28 25.04
CA GLN A 255 15.34 16.77 23.72
C GLN A 255 16.45 15.70 23.78
N THR A 256 17.30 15.74 24.81
CA THR A 256 18.38 14.76 25.04
C THR A 256 17.86 13.33 25.22
N ASN A 257 16.65 13.17 25.76
CA ASN A 257 16.06 11.85 25.94
C ASN A 257 15.56 11.26 24.62
N ALA A 258 15.11 12.09 23.66
CA ALA A 258 14.58 11.60 22.38
C ALA A 258 15.64 10.92 21.50
N ALA A 259 16.78 11.56 21.28
CA ALA A 259 17.86 10.97 20.49
C ALA A 259 18.40 9.68 21.12
N ARG A 260 18.51 9.66 22.46
CA ARG A 260 18.91 8.48 23.23
C ARG A 260 17.97 7.31 23.00
N GLU A 261 16.66 7.51 23.11
CA GLU A 261 15.67 6.43 22.90
C GLU A 261 15.74 5.87 21.47
N LEU A 262 15.92 6.71 20.45
CA LEU A 262 16.11 6.25 19.07
C LEU A 262 17.37 5.40 18.89
N HIS A 263 18.48 5.79 19.52
CA HIS A 263 19.70 4.99 19.51
C HIS A 263 19.55 3.65 20.24
N ILE A 264 18.83 3.62 21.38
CA ILE A 264 18.51 2.39 22.10
C ILE A 264 17.67 1.44 21.24
N ALA A 265 16.65 1.95 20.54
CA ALA A 265 15.85 1.16 19.61
C ALA A 265 16.69 0.59 18.46
N THR A 266 17.62 1.40 17.94
CA THR A 266 18.54 0.98 16.88
C THR A 266 19.45 -0.16 17.33
N ASP A 267 20.05 -0.05 18.53
CA ASP A 267 20.86 -1.12 19.11
C ASP A 267 20.06 -2.41 19.29
N ARG A 268 18.85 -2.28 19.84
CA ARG A 268 17.96 -3.42 20.06
C ARG A 268 17.68 -4.14 18.75
N PHE A 269 17.38 -3.38 17.69
CA PHE A 269 17.22 -3.93 16.34
C PHE A 269 18.49 -4.64 15.88
N LEU A 270 19.65 -3.98 15.87
CA LEU A 270 20.90 -4.54 15.33
C LEU A 270 21.32 -5.83 16.07
N LEU A 271 21.29 -5.82 17.40
CA LEU A 271 21.63 -6.97 18.22
C LEU A 271 20.69 -8.15 17.95
N SER A 272 19.38 -7.88 17.88
CA SER A 272 18.38 -8.92 17.61
C SER A 272 18.48 -9.46 16.17
N ALA A 273 18.70 -8.58 15.18
CA ALA A 273 18.87 -8.96 13.79
C ALA A 273 20.12 -9.83 13.60
N LEU A 274 21.25 -9.44 14.19
CA LEU A 274 22.50 -10.22 14.14
C LEU A 274 22.34 -11.58 14.82
N ALA A 275 21.74 -11.63 16.02
CA ALA A 275 21.48 -12.88 16.72
C ALA A 275 20.64 -13.86 15.87
N LYS A 276 19.64 -13.35 15.14
CA LYS A 276 18.79 -14.15 14.24
C LYS A 276 19.49 -14.53 12.93
N CYS A 277 20.47 -13.76 12.49
CA CYS A 277 21.21 -13.96 11.24
C CYS A 277 22.57 -14.63 11.47
N LYS A 278 22.71 -15.44 12.53
CA LYS A 278 23.96 -16.12 12.87
C LYS A 278 24.48 -16.98 11.71
N GLY A 279 25.72 -16.73 11.31
CA GLY A 279 26.39 -17.31 10.13
C GLY A 279 26.49 -16.34 8.94
N HIS A 280 25.79 -15.20 8.97
CA HIS A 280 25.77 -14.21 7.87
C HIS A 280 26.49 -12.89 8.23
N GLU A 281 27.00 -12.76 9.45
CA GLU A 281 27.60 -11.53 9.98
C GLU A 281 28.92 -11.20 9.28
N LEU A 282 29.80 -12.20 9.11
CA LEU A 282 31.11 -12.00 8.47
C LEU A 282 30.96 -11.54 7.02
N ALA A 283 30.06 -12.17 6.25
CA ALA A 283 29.75 -11.74 4.89
C ALA A 283 29.20 -10.29 4.85
N THR A 284 28.43 -9.89 5.87
CA THR A 284 27.96 -8.50 6.00
C THR A 284 29.11 -7.52 6.26
N ILE A 285 30.06 -7.88 7.12
CA ILE A 285 31.26 -7.05 7.38
C ILE A 285 32.17 -6.96 6.15
N ARG A 286 32.29 -8.04 5.36
CA ARG A 286 33.01 -7.99 4.08
C ARG A 286 32.35 -7.03 3.09
N LEU A 287 31.02 -7.07 2.96
CA LEU A 287 30.27 -6.10 2.17
C LEU A 287 30.55 -4.67 2.63
N LEU A 288 30.53 -4.44 3.94
CA LEU A 288 30.86 -3.14 4.53
C LEU A 288 32.28 -2.67 4.16
N GLY A 289 33.29 -3.54 4.24
CA GLY A 289 34.67 -3.22 3.89
C GLY A 289 34.86 -2.90 2.40
N ARG A 290 34.18 -3.64 1.52
CA ARG A 290 34.32 -3.51 0.05
C ARG A 290 33.49 -2.38 -0.54
N LEU A 291 32.24 -2.24 -0.11
CA LEU A 291 31.37 -1.18 -0.59
C LEU A 291 31.74 0.15 0.03
N GLY A 292 32.17 0.18 1.31
CA GLY A 292 32.52 1.43 1.99
C GLY A 292 31.47 2.52 1.77
N ARG A 293 31.84 3.61 1.09
CA ARG A 293 30.92 4.68 0.64
C ARG A 293 30.52 4.59 -0.84
N TYR A 294 31.02 3.61 -1.60
CA TYR A 294 30.86 3.49 -3.05
C TYR A 294 29.66 2.60 -3.40
N PRO A 295 28.53 3.18 -3.83
CA PRO A 295 27.27 2.46 -3.93
C PRO A 295 27.10 1.64 -5.21
N ARG A 296 28.06 1.64 -6.13
CA ARG A 296 27.83 1.06 -7.46
C ARG A 296 28.05 -0.45 -7.55
N GLY A 297 28.40 -1.13 -6.46
CA GLY A 297 28.60 -2.59 -6.46
C GLY A 297 29.80 -3.09 -7.29
N LEU A 298 30.48 -2.20 -8.02
CA LEU A 298 31.56 -2.47 -8.99
C LEU A 298 32.81 -3.17 -8.41
N ARG A 299 32.87 -3.45 -7.10
CA ARG A 299 34.02 -4.07 -6.42
C ARG A 299 33.68 -5.37 -5.68
N LEU A 300 32.46 -5.89 -5.86
CA LEU A 300 32.08 -7.16 -5.24
C LEU A 300 32.37 -8.29 -6.23
N ASN A 301 33.45 -9.02 -5.98
CA ASN A 301 33.92 -10.14 -6.78
C ASN A 301 33.61 -11.50 -6.14
N ALA A 302 32.58 -11.57 -5.31
CA ALA A 302 32.24 -12.80 -4.59
C ALA A 302 30.75 -12.95 -4.36
N HIS A 303 30.34 -14.21 -4.25
CA HIS A 303 29.02 -14.60 -3.82
C HIS A 303 28.72 -14.05 -2.43
N THR A 304 27.47 -13.63 -2.22
CA THR A 304 27.05 -13.14 -0.91
C THR A 304 25.62 -13.57 -0.62
N SER A 305 25.33 -13.84 0.65
CA SER A 305 23.99 -14.25 1.03
C SER A 305 23.00 -13.08 0.93
N VAL A 306 21.75 -13.38 0.55
CA VAL A 306 20.67 -12.37 0.52
C VAL A 306 20.49 -11.71 1.90
N ILE A 307 20.67 -12.47 2.99
CA ILE A 307 20.58 -11.96 4.36
C ILE A 307 21.66 -10.91 4.63
N SER A 308 22.91 -11.18 4.24
CA SER A 308 24.01 -10.23 4.41
C SER A 308 23.78 -8.93 3.63
N VAL A 309 23.25 -9.03 2.41
CA VAL A 309 22.88 -7.84 1.62
C VAL A 309 21.76 -7.05 2.31
N ALA A 310 20.74 -7.73 2.83
CA ALA A 310 19.66 -7.07 3.55
C ALA A 310 20.16 -6.36 4.83
N LEU A 311 21.05 -7.01 5.61
CA LEU A 311 21.67 -6.42 6.81
C LEU A 311 22.56 -5.21 6.46
N TYR A 312 23.37 -5.32 5.40
CA TYR A 312 24.18 -4.21 4.94
C TYR A 312 23.31 -3.03 4.48
N LYS A 313 22.31 -3.29 3.63
CA LYS A 313 21.45 -2.24 3.07
C LYS A 313 20.66 -1.53 4.14
N ILE A 314 20.14 -2.23 5.16
CA ILE A 314 19.45 -1.55 6.25
C ILE A 314 20.42 -0.72 7.10
N ALA A 315 21.62 -1.23 7.41
CA ALA A 315 22.60 -0.44 8.14
C ALA A 315 23.03 0.80 7.34
N ALA A 316 23.15 0.71 6.02
CA ALA A 316 23.43 1.85 5.15
C ALA A 316 22.27 2.86 5.12
N ALA A 317 21.01 2.40 5.04
CA ALA A 317 19.81 3.25 4.98
C ALA A 317 19.60 4.12 6.22
N TYR A 318 20.14 3.70 7.37
CA TYR A 318 20.01 4.38 8.66
C TYR A 318 21.33 4.98 9.18
N ASP A 319 22.40 4.99 8.36
CA ASP A 319 23.74 5.46 8.72
C ASP A 319 24.35 4.74 9.94
N LEU A 320 24.16 3.41 10.00
CA LEU A 320 24.56 2.53 11.11
C LEU A 320 25.76 1.65 10.80
N LEU A 321 26.41 1.87 9.65
CA LEU A 321 27.54 1.05 9.20
C LEU A 321 28.70 0.99 10.22
N PRO A 322 29.16 2.10 10.83
CA PRO A 322 30.18 2.03 11.89
C PRO A 322 29.72 1.25 13.11
N ARG A 323 28.46 1.42 13.50
CA ARG A 323 27.86 0.77 14.67
C ARG A 323 27.75 -0.74 14.47
N LEU A 324 27.29 -1.16 13.29
CA LEU A 324 27.23 -2.57 12.90
C LEU A 324 28.62 -3.21 12.96
N ARG A 325 29.65 -2.53 12.45
CA ARG A 325 31.05 -3.01 12.52
C ARG A 325 31.47 -3.25 13.97
N MET A 326 31.27 -2.25 14.83
CA MET A 326 31.65 -2.35 16.24
C MET A 326 30.96 -3.52 16.95
N ILE A 327 29.67 -3.76 16.68
CA ILE A 327 28.94 -4.87 17.31
C ILE A 327 29.54 -6.22 16.89
N VAL A 328 29.85 -6.40 15.61
CA VAL A 328 30.38 -7.67 15.10
C VAL A 328 31.82 -7.90 15.53
N GLU A 329 32.66 -6.86 15.52
CA GLU A 329 34.08 -6.96 15.87
C GLU A 329 34.29 -7.17 17.38
N ASN A 330 33.51 -6.51 18.23
CA ASN A 330 33.79 -6.53 19.67
C ASN A 330 33.36 -7.82 20.37
N LYS A 331 32.50 -8.68 19.76
CA LYS A 331 31.91 -9.94 20.30
C LYS A 331 31.24 -9.86 21.68
N ASP A 332 31.61 -8.92 22.52
CA ASP A 332 31.10 -8.62 23.83
C ASP A 332 29.99 -7.57 23.69
N THR A 333 28.76 -7.98 23.96
CA THR A 333 27.57 -7.13 23.85
C THR A 333 27.39 -6.21 25.05
N GLN A 334 28.14 -6.42 26.14
CA GLN A 334 28.03 -5.61 27.37
C GLN A 334 28.52 -4.15 27.24
N PRO A 335 29.64 -3.83 26.56
CA PRO A 335 30.16 -2.45 26.51
C PRO A 335 29.30 -1.43 25.75
N LEU A 336 28.38 -1.86 24.87
CA LEU A 336 27.52 -0.94 24.11
C LEU A 336 26.56 -0.11 24.98
N ARG A 337 26.23 -0.59 26.19
CA ARG A 337 25.36 0.16 27.11
C ARG A 337 26.04 1.33 27.82
N ARG A 338 27.38 1.37 27.88
CA ARG A 338 28.11 2.27 28.77
C ARG A 338 28.94 3.35 28.09
N SER A 339 29.17 3.31 26.78
CA SER A 339 30.22 4.17 26.22
C SER A 339 29.87 4.74 24.85
N PHE A 340 30.17 6.04 24.74
CA PHE A 340 30.29 6.90 23.55
C PHE A 340 29.13 7.87 23.25
N PRO A 341 28.87 8.87 24.11
CA PRO A 341 28.06 10.04 23.76
C PRO A 341 28.48 10.72 22.44
N GLU A 342 29.77 10.64 22.09
CA GLU A 342 30.36 11.20 20.87
C GLU A 342 29.80 10.59 19.59
N PHE A 343 29.40 9.31 19.61
CA PHE A 343 28.76 8.64 18.46
C PHE A 343 27.27 8.98 18.32
N TRP A 344 26.69 9.67 19.30
CA TRP A 344 25.25 9.99 19.36
C TRP A 344 24.96 11.39 18.84
N ALA A 345 25.94 12.03 18.20
CA ALA A 345 25.83 13.41 17.73
C ALA A 345 24.71 13.62 16.70
N ARG A 346 24.21 12.56 16.04
CA ARG A 346 23.09 12.61 15.10
C ARG A 346 22.08 11.51 15.38
N PRO A 347 20.79 11.84 15.59
CA PRO A 347 19.77 10.82 15.76
C PRO A 347 19.65 9.98 14.48
N PRO A 348 19.28 8.68 14.59
CA PRO A 348 19.04 7.83 13.42
C PRO A 348 18.01 8.45 12.47
N VAL A 349 18.24 8.28 11.17
CA VAL A 349 17.30 8.74 10.13
C VAL A 349 15.96 8.02 10.29
N ARG A 350 14.86 8.75 10.11
CA ARG A 350 13.50 8.18 10.01
C ARG A 350 12.99 8.29 8.59
N HIS A 351 12.50 7.18 8.05
CA HIS A 351 11.87 7.14 6.73
C HIS A 351 10.34 7.18 6.82
N GLY A 352 9.79 6.63 7.90
CA GLY A 352 8.38 6.72 8.24
C GLY A 352 8.07 7.92 9.13
N ASP A 353 6.79 8.09 9.45
CA ASP A 353 6.36 9.17 10.33
C ASP A 353 6.71 8.85 11.78
N GLY A 354 7.47 9.77 12.39
CA GLY A 354 7.78 9.76 13.81
C GLY A 354 6.74 10.48 14.67
N CYS A 355 6.91 10.39 15.98
CA CYS A 355 6.16 11.11 16.99
C CYS A 355 7.12 11.68 18.04
N PRO A 356 7.87 12.75 17.71
CA PRO A 356 8.92 13.28 18.60
C PRO A 356 8.38 13.77 19.95
N GLU A 357 7.08 14.03 20.06
CA GLU A 357 6.38 14.38 21.30
C GLU A 357 6.34 13.21 22.31
N TYR A 358 6.50 11.97 21.83
CA TYR A 358 6.51 10.76 22.64
C TYR A 358 7.74 9.89 22.30
N PRO A 359 8.93 10.20 22.84
CA PRO A 359 10.19 9.53 22.53
C PRO A 359 10.16 8.00 22.55
N GLN A 360 9.47 7.40 23.52
CA GLN A 360 9.38 5.94 23.67
C GLN A 360 8.55 5.32 22.56
N LEU A 361 7.45 5.97 22.17
CA LEU A 361 6.66 5.58 21.00
C LEU A 361 7.50 5.76 19.74
N ASP A 362 8.23 6.86 19.61
CA ASP A 362 9.04 7.15 18.42
C ASP A 362 10.15 6.12 18.22
N ALA A 363 10.84 5.74 19.30
CA ALA A 363 11.81 4.67 19.33
C ALA A 363 11.19 3.31 18.97
N HIS A 364 10.00 3.00 19.50
CA HIS A 364 9.28 1.79 19.11
C HIS A 364 8.92 1.80 17.61
N LEU A 365 8.46 2.93 17.08
CA LEU A 365 8.13 3.07 15.66
C LEU A 365 9.36 2.89 14.77
N LEU A 366 10.51 3.48 15.14
CA LEU A 366 11.78 3.27 14.45
C LEU A 366 12.17 1.78 14.42
N GLU A 367 12.10 1.10 15.56
CA GLU A 367 12.42 -0.33 15.62
C GLU A 367 11.51 -1.16 14.67
N GLN A 368 10.20 -0.90 14.69
CA GLN A 368 9.25 -1.58 13.80
C GLN A 368 9.45 -1.22 12.32
N GLU A 369 9.87 0.02 12.04
CA GLU A 369 10.23 0.50 10.70
C GLU A 369 11.45 -0.26 10.16
N MET A 370 12.50 -0.41 10.98
CA MET A 370 13.70 -1.17 10.63
C MET A 370 13.37 -2.65 10.36
N TRP A 371 12.58 -3.30 11.22
CA TRP A 371 12.12 -4.67 10.95
C TRP A 371 11.32 -4.79 9.65
N GLY A 372 10.43 -3.82 9.39
CA GLY A 372 9.70 -3.75 8.14
C GLY A 372 10.63 -3.64 6.93
N MET A 373 11.66 -2.78 7.01
CA MET A 373 12.60 -2.57 5.90
C MET A 373 13.42 -3.83 5.66
N PHE A 374 13.91 -4.44 6.73
CA PHE A 374 14.66 -5.68 6.66
C PHE A 374 13.83 -6.80 6.00
N ALA A 375 12.57 -6.98 6.40
CA ALA A 375 11.67 -7.93 5.76
C ALA A 375 11.50 -7.67 4.25
N LYS A 376 11.34 -6.40 3.86
CA LYS A 376 11.18 -6.01 2.45
C LYS A 376 12.45 -6.28 1.65
N LEU A 377 13.62 -5.98 2.19
CA LEU A 377 14.91 -6.27 1.56
C LEU A 377 15.12 -7.78 1.36
N LEU A 378 14.76 -8.62 2.34
CA LEU A 378 14.85 -10.08 2.20
C LEU A 378 13.98 -10.64 1.06
N VAL A 379 12.82 -10.03 0.81
CA VAL A 379 11.86 -10.44 -0.23
C VAL A 379 12.18 -9.83 -1.60
N ALA A 380 12.81 -8.65 -1.65
CA ALA A 380 13.08 -7.92 -2.88
C ALA A 380 14.09 -8.63 -3.80
N HIS A 381 15.05 -9.34 -3.22
CA HIS A 381 16.03 -10.09 -3.99
C HIS A 381 15.42 -11.41 -4.47
N GLN A 382 15.65 -11.83 -5.71
CA GLN A 382 15.27 -13.18 -6.14
C GLN A 382 16.44 -14.13 -5.86
N THR A 383 16.14 -15.42 -5.63
CA THR A 383 17.21 -16.43 -5.59
C THR A 383 17.87 -16.46 -6.98
N ASP A 384 19.19 -16.59 -7.01
CA ASP A 384 20.01 -16.58 -8.24
C ASP A 384 20.07 -15.24 -9.00
N SER A 385 19.59 -14.13 -8.41
CA SER A 385 19.86 -12.80 -8.95
C SER A 385 21.35 -12.49 -8.91
N TYR A 386 21.82 -11.70 -9.89
CA TYR A 386 23.22 -11.31 -9.92
C TYR A 386 23.48 -10.12 -9.01
N LEU A 387 24.65 -10.09 -8.38
CA LEU A 387 25.05 -9.03 -7.46
C LEU A 387 25.14 -7.66 -8.14
N GLN A 388 25.47 -7.64 -9.43
CA GLN A 388 25.49 -6.44 -10.27
C GLN A 388 24.09 -5.84 -10.51
N GLU A 389 23.03 -6.66 -10.37
CA GLU A 389 21.64 -6.21 -10.51
C GLU A 389 21.08 -5.63 -9.21
N VAL A 390 21.81 -5.77 -8.10
CA VAL A 390 21.43 -5.17 -6.83
C VAL A 390 21.62 -3.67 -6.89
N SER A 391 20.51 -2.94 -6.88
CA SER A 391 20.55 -1.49 -6.65
C SER A 391 20.84 -1.21 -5.18
N TRP A 392 22.09 -0.84 -4.85
CA TRP A 392 22.53 -0.63 -3.47
C TRP A 392 21.98 0.65 -2.82
N LEU A 393 21.61 1.65 -3.63
CA LEU A 393 21.03 2.91 -3.16
C LEU A 393 19.51 2.92 -3.22
N SER A 394 18.90 1.97 -3.92
CA SER A 394 17.44 1.88 -3.97
C SER A 394 16.94 1.19 -2.73
N TYR A 395 16.07 1.88 -2.01
CA TYR A 395 15.29 1.34 -0.91
C TYR A 395 13.82 1.30 -1.31
N PRO A 396 13.03 0.33 -0.79
CA PRO A 396 11.59 0.34 -0.97
C PRO A 396 10.99 1.67 -0.49
N HIS A 397 9.85 2.08 -1.02
CA HIS A 397 9.18 3.29 -0.54
C HIS A 397 8.76 3.13 0.94
N ALA A 398 8.82 4.19 1.75
CA ALA A 398 8.49 4.13 3.18
C ALA A 398 7.11 3.53 3.48
N LEU A 399 6.12 3.78 2.60
CA LEU A 399 4.79 3.18 2.69
C LEU A 399 4.83 1.64 2.73
N GLU A 400 5.86 1.02 2.16
CA GLU A 400 5.97 -0.43 2.10
C GLU A 400 6.43 -1.08 3.40
N PHE A 401 7.26 -0.38 4.18
CA PHE A 401 7.96 -0.95 5.32
C PHE A 401 7.77 -0.21 6.64
N ALA A 402 7.44 1.08 6.62
CA ALA A 402 7.16 1.81 7.83
C ALA A 402 5.83 1.36 8.45
N PRO A 403 5.74 1.29 9.79
CA PRO A 403 4.49 1.05 10.47
C PRO A 403 3.50 2.20 10.23
N SER A 404 2.22 1.89 10.33
CA SER A 404 1.15 2.88 10.41
C SER A 404 0.70 2.95 11.85
N TRP A 405 0.42 4.14 12.38
CA TRP A 405 0.01 4.29 13.76
C TRP A 405 -0.97 5.45 13.95
N ARG A 406 -1.78 5.39 15.01
CA ARG A 406 -2.65 6.49 15.47
C ARG A 406 -2.73 6.47 16.99
N ILE A 407 -2.96 7.65 17.57
CA ILE A 407 -3.20 7.80 19.01
C ILE A 407 -4.70 7.70 19.27
N GLU A 408 -5.08 6.90 20.26
CA GLU A 408 -6.43 6.83 20.78
C GLU A 408 -6.42 7.23 22.25
N LYS A 409 -7.46 7.97 22.66
CA LYS A 409 -7.71 8.33 24.05
C LYS A 409 -8.90 7.51 24.54
N SER A 410 -8.67 6.67 25.54
CA SER A 410 -9.70 6.05 26.37
C SER A 410 -9.83 6.85 27.66
N ASN A 411 -10.94 6.71 28.38
CA ASN A 411 -11.38 7.58 29.49
C ASN A 411 -10.28 8.06 30.46
N ASP A 412 -9.22 7.26 30.71
CA ASP A 412 -8.07 7.66 31.55
C ASP A 412 -6.70 7.33 30.94
N GLU A 413 -6.63 6.79 29.72
CA GLU A 413 -5.36 6.31 29.13
C GLU A 413 -5.24 6.70 27.66
N ALA A 414 -4.08 7.27 27.30
CA ALA A 414 -3.67 7.44 25.92
C ALA A 414 -2.80 6.25 25.47
N TYR A 415 -3.11 5.67 24.32
CA TYR A 415 -2.28 4.62 23.73
C TYR A 415 -2.18 4.81 22.22
N ALA A 416 -1.06 4.37 21.65
CA ALA A 416 -0.89 4.28 20.21
C ALA A 416 -1.27 2.87 19.73
N ARG A 417 -2.12 2.81 18.71
CA ARG A 417 -2.31 1.58 17.91
C ARG A 417 -1.28 1.58 16.80
N VAL A 418 -0.43 0.56 16.76
CA VAL A 418 0.66 0.44 15.78
C VAL A 418 0.45 -0.80 14.91
N ARG A 419 0.44 -0.62 13.59
CA ARG A 419 0.34 -1.69 12.59
C ARG A 419 1.71 -2.02 12.04
N THR A 420 2.34 -3.04 12.62
CA THR A 420 3.69 -3.47 12.24
C THR A 420 3.71 -4.13 10.87
N ARG A 421 4.76 -3.87 10.07
CA ARG A 421 4.88 -4.46 8.71
C ARG A 421 5.38 -5.90 8.75
N ALA A 422 6.26 -6.18 9.70
CA ALA A 422 6.74 -7.52 9.97
C ALA A 422 6.84 -7.69 11.49
N CYS A 423 6.20 -8.73 12.02
CA CYS A 423 6.44 -9.15 13.40
C CYS A 423 7.64 -10.11 13.46
N GLU A 424 8.15 -10.35 14.66
CA GLU A 424 9.29 -11.24 14.90
C GLU A 424 9.11 -12.64 14.30
N ALA A 425 7.91 -13.21 14.38
CA ALA A 425 7.61 -14.51 13.79
C ALA A 425 7.69 -14.48 12.25
N THR A 426 7.31 -13.36 11.63
CA THR A 426 7.44 -13.17 10.17
C THR A 426 8.91 -13.07 9.78
N ILE A 427 9.70 -12.29 10.51
CA ILE A 427 11.13 -12.13 10.27
C ILE A 427 11.85 -13.47 10.40
N SER A 428 11.62 -14.20 11.49
CA SER A 428 12.29 -15.49 11.75
C SER A 428 11.98 -16.49 10.63
N ARG A 429 10.73 -16.53 10.15
CA ARG A 429 10.32 -17.36 9.00
C ARG A 429 10.99 -16.93 7.70
N LEU A 430 11.10 -15.62 7.44
CA LEU A 430 11.78 -15.10 6.25
C LEU A 430 13.27 -15.43 6.28
N ILE A 431 13.96 -15.18 7.39
CA ILE A 431 15.37 -15.55 7.56
C ILE A 431 15.57 -17.04 7.30
N GLN A 432 14.77 -17.89 7.95
CA GLN A 432 14.88 -19.35 7.77
C GLN A 432 14.66 -19.77 6.31
N ARG A 433 13.68 -19.18 5.63
CA ARG A 433 13.41 -19.45 4.21
C ARG A 433 14.54 -18.99 3.29
N ARG A 434 15.19 -17.87 3.62
CA ARG A 434 16.23 -17.22 2.80
C ARG A 434 17.65 -17.58 3.21
N ARG A 435 17.80 -18.51 4.16
CA ARG A 435 19.08 -18.86 4.79
C ARG A 435 20.15 -19.31 3.80
N ASN A 436 19.74 -20.05 2.77
CA ASN A 436 20.64 -20.61 1.77
C ASN A 436 20.60 -19.83 0.45
N ASP A 437 19.89 -18.71 0.39
CA ASP A 437 19.79 -17.92 -0.83
C ASP A 437 21.04 -17.04 -0.98
N VAL A 438 21.67 -17.17 -2.14
CA VAL A 438 22.92 -16.49 -2.51
C VAL A 438 22.70 -15.67 -3.76
N LEU A 439 23.35 -14.51 -3.82
CA LEU A 439 23.43 -13.67 -5.00
C LEU A 439 24.70 -14.02 -5.78
N LEU A 440 24.53 -14.27 -7.07
CA LEU A 440 25.58 -14.79 -7.94
C LEU A 440 26.44 -13.66 -8.51
N PHE A 441 27.71 -13.95 -8.76
CA PHE A 441 28.58 -13.09 -9.56
C PHE A 441 28.64 -13.67 -10.99
N ARG A 442 28.48 -12.84 -12.03
CA ARG A 442 28.38 -13.31 -13.43
C ARG A 442 29.69 -13.86 -13.95
N ASP A 443 30.76 -13.11 -13.73
CA ASP A 443 32.06 -13.40 -14.30
C ASP A 443 32.92 -13.89 -13.15
N TYR A 444 32.98 -15.20 -12.91
CA TYR A 444 33.93 -15.74 -11.93
C TYR A 444 35.32 -15.19 -12.29
N ASP A 445 35.86 -14.32 -11.44
CA ASP A 445 37.20 -13.77 -11.59
C ASP A 445 38.15 -14.67 -10.79
N PRO A 446 38.81 -15.66 -11.44
CA PRO A 446 39.71 -16.57 -10.74
C PRO A 446 40.91 -15.86 -10.12
N ILE A 447 41.19 -14.60 -10.48
CA ILE A 447 42.34 -13.83 -10.02
C ILE A 447 42.00 -13.01 -8.75
N GLY A 448 40.72 -12.69 -8.54
CA GLY A 448 40.22 -11.96 -7.36
C GLY A 448 39.73 -12.85 -6.21
N ASP A 449 39.94 -14.15 -6.30
CA ASP A 449 39.68 -15.11 -5.24
C ASP A 449 40.94 -15.22 -4.36
N ASP A 450 41.26 -14.13 -3.64
CA ASP A 450 42.51 -13.93 -2.88
C ASP A 450 42.72 -14.93 -1.70
N GLY A 451 42.09 -16.11 -1.69
CA GLY A 451 42.06 -17.04 -0.56
C GLY A 451 41.31 -16.51 0.66
N LEU A 452 40.77 -15.28 0.59
CA LEU A 452 39.97 -14.63 1.63
C LEU A 452 38.51 -15.11 1.68
N TRP A 453 38.04 -15.79 0.61
CA TRP A 453 36.68 -16.31 0.50
C TRP A 453 36.54 -17.80 0.87
N THR A 454 37.61 -18.58 0.80
CA THR A 454 37.62 -20.03 1.05
C THR A 454 37.22 -20.44 2.48
N HIS A 455 37.07 -19.49 3.41
CA HIS A 455 36.66 -19.74 4.80
C HIS A 455 35.27 -19.22 5.17
N ASN A 456 34.41 -18.91 4.20
CA ASN A 456 33.01 -18.69 4.52
C ASN A 456 32.35 -20.05 4.80
N PHE A 457 31.71 -20.22 5.96
CA PHE A 457 31.00 -21.46 6.31
C PHE A 457 29.91 -21.84 5.27
N LEU A 458 29.40 -20.85 4.53
CA LEU A 458 28.50 -21.06 3.40
C LEU A 458 29.21 -21.59 2.15
N ASP A 459 30.46 -21.18 1.90
CA ASP A 459 31.26 -21.70 0.77
C ASP A 459 31.74 -23.12 1.06
N SER A 460 32.08 -23.46 2.32
CA SER A 460 32.33 -24.86 2.71
C SER A 460 31.08 -25.73 2.54
N LEU A 461 29.89 -25.23 2.91
CA LEU A 461 28.62 -25.93 2.66
C LEU A 461 28.28 -26.05 1.17
N TRP A 462 28.67 -25.05 0.35
CA TRP A 462 28.42 -25.07 -1.08
C TRP A 462 29.37 -26.03 -1.79
N HIS A 463 30.65 -26.02 -1.44
CA HIS A 463 31.64 -26.97 -1.92
C HIS A 463 31.38 -28.40 -1.44
N GLU A 464 30.89 -28.61 -0.21
CA GLU A 464 30.46 -29.94 0.26
C GLU A 464 29.23 -30.45 -0.51
N ASN A 465 28.26 -29.58 -0.82
CA ASN A 465 27.08 -29.96 -1.61
C ASN A 465 27.37 -30.15 -3.12
N GLU A 466 28.32 -29.40 -3.68
CA GLU A 466 28.83 -29.59 -5.05
C GLU A 466 29.71 -30.85 -5.15
N ALA A 467 30.58 -31.10 -4.17
CA ALA A 467 31.41 -32.30 -4.09
C ALA A 467 30.56 -33.56 -3.86
N GLY A 468 29.47 -33.48 -3.10
CA GLY A 468 28.46 -34.54 -2.96
C GLY A 468 27.68 -34.81 -4.26
N LYS A 469 27.50 -33.80 -5.12
CA LYS A 469 26.88 -33.98 -6.45
C LYS A 469 27.84 -34.53 -7.50
N LYS A 470 29.15 -34.30 -7.38
CA LYS A 470 30.17 -34.82 -8.29
C LYS A 470 30.64 -36.24 -7.95
N SER A 471 30.31 -36.77 -6.77
CA SER A 471 30.72 -38.11 -6.32
C SER A 471 29.63 -39.20 -6.41
N ALA A 472 28.39 -38.85 -6.82
CA ALA A 472 27.35 -39.85 -7.11
C ALA A 472 27.38 -40.26 -8.58
N GLY A 473 28.23 -41.23 -8.91
CA GLY A 473 28.16 -41.97 -10.17
C GLY A 473 26.83 -42.70 -10.30
N SER A 474 25.84 -42.06 -10.92
CA SER A 474 24.70 -42.75 -11.53
C SER A 474 24.19 -41.93 -12.72
N THR A 475 23.93 -42.64 -13.81
CA THR A 475 23.57 -42.16 -15.14
C THR A 475 22.41 -41.16 -15.19
N PRO A 476 22.42 -40.20 -16.12
CA PRO A 476 21.41 -39.15 -16.20
C PRO A 476 20.14 -39.66 -16.88
N SER A 477 19.07 -39.86 -16.11
CA SER A 477 17.72 -39.80 -16.66
C SER A 477 16.71 -39.22 -15.66
N THR A 478 15.97 -38.20 -16.12
CA THR A 478 14.62 -37.82 -15.66
C THR A 478 14.41 -37.11 -14.30
N TRP A 479 15.19 -36.06 -13.95
CA TRP A 479 14.81 -35.16 -12.83
C TRP A 479 14.72 -33.66 -13.12
N ARG A 480 14.91 -33.23 -14.39
CA ARG A 480 14.53 -31.87 -14.83
C ARG A 480 13.15 -31.86 -15.50
N SER A 481 12.07 -32.06 -14.74
CA SER A 481 10.71 -31.78 -15.28
C SER A 481 9.59 -31.51 -14.27
N ARG A 482 9.78 -31.59 -12.94
CA ARG A 482 8.64 -31.44 -12.00
C ARG A 482 8.47 -30.06 -11.34
N ALA A 483 9.46 -29.17 -11.36
CA ALA A 483 9.31 -27.83 -10.77
C ALA A 483 8.89 -26.74 -11.78
N THR A 484 9.17 -26.94 -13.08
CA THR A 484 8.82 -25.98 -14.15
C THR A 484 7.49 -26.32 -14.85
N ARG A 485 7.02 -27.57 -14.77
CA ARG A 485 5.76 -27.99 -15.41
C ARG A 485 4.51 -27.62 -14.60
N ALA A 486 4.62 -27.57 -13.27
CA ALA A 486 3.52 -27.13 -12.41
C ALA A 486 3.22 -25.62 -12.48
N ARG A 487 4.13 -24.80 -13.04
CA ARG A 487 3.89 -23.36 -13.25
C ARG A 487 3.43 -22.99 -14.66
N ASN A 488 3.68 -23.86 -15.66
CA ASN A 488 3.21 -23.63 -17.03
C ASN A 488 1.85 -24.24 -17.33
N GLU A 489 1.42 -25.31 -16.64
CA GLU A 489 0.09 -25.89 -16.86
C GLU A 489 -1.05 -25.05 -16.23
N ASP A 490 -0.78 -24.30 -15.16
CA ASP A 490 -1.75 -23.33 -14.61
C ASP A 490 -1.84 -22.04 -15.44
N PHE A 491 -0.77 -21.66 -16.16
CA PHE A 491 -0.78 -20.50 -17.04
C PHE A 491 -1.49 -20.79 -18.39
N ILE A 492 -1.42 -22.04 -18.87
CA ILE A 492 -2.14 -22.47 -20.09
C ILE A 492 -3.62 -22.77 -19.80
N ARG A 493 -3.98 -23.24 -18.59
CA ARG A 493 -5.39 -23.44 -18.20
C ARG A 493 -6.16 -22.13 -17.93
N LEU A 494 -5.47 -21.03 -17.63
CA LEU A 494 -6.09 -19.70 -17.50
C LEU A 494 -6.30 -18.99 -18.86
N ALA A 495 -5.62 -19.43 -19.92
CA ALA A 495 -5.74 -18.87 -21.27
C ALA A 495 -6.78 -19.57 -22.16
N GLN A 496 -7.46 -20.61 -21.65
CA GLN A 496 -8.53 -21.33 -22.36
C GLN A 496 -9.92 -21.18 -21.70
N ARG A 497 -10.07 -20.20 -20.79
CA ARG A 497 -11.34 -19.85 -20.15
C ARG A 497 -11.67 -18.34 -20.19
N ASN A 498 -11.10 -17.63 -21.15
CA ASN A 498 -11.59 -16.33 -21.61
C ASN A 498 -11.67 -16.35 -23.13
#